data_AF-A0AAD4X740-F1
#
_entry.id   AF-A0AAD4X740-F1
#
_cell.length_a   1.000
_cell.length_b   1.000
_cell.length_c   1.000
_cell.angle_alpha   90.00
_cell.angle_beta   90.00
_cell.angle_gamma   90.00
#
_symmetry.space_group_name_H-M   'P 1'
#
loop_
_entity.id
_entity.type
_entity.pdbx_description
1 polymer ?
#
loop_
_entity_poly.entity_id
_entity_poly.type
_entity_poly.pdbx_seq_one_letter_code
_entity_poly.pdbx_strand_id
1 'polypeptide(L)'
;MEILGEAKVDSFNIPVYLTSPKQVKELVERTGCFTIERLERLETLFPPASGAQILGNHIRAASEEILKQHFGFSDDDLDKLFDLYSKRLVDPLSICSNSK
;
A
#
# COMPACT_ATOMS: atom_id res chain seq x y z
N MET A 1 -11.75 4.23 -18.44
CA MET A 1 -11.86 3.03 -17.59
C MET A 1 -13.26 2.52 -17.80
N GLU A 2 -13.40 1.33 -18.37
CA GLU A 2 -14.69 0.64 -18.34
C GLU A 2 -15.12 0.50 -16.87
N ILE A 3 -16.42 0.56 -16.58
CA ILE A 3 -16.90 0.46 -15.21
C ILE A 3 -16.57 -0.96 -14.73
N LEU A 4 -15.60 -1.08 -13.81
CA LEU A 4 -15.29 -2.34 -13.16
C LEU A 4 -16.52 -2.83 -12.40
N GLY A 5 -16.86 -4.10 -12.58
CA GLY A 5 -17.89 -4.72 -11.75
C GLY A 5 -17.49 -4.70 -10.28
N GLU A 6 -18.40 -4.26 -9.41
CA GLU A 6 -18.22 -4.17 -7.96
C GLU A 6 -17.69 -5.49 -7.37
N ALA A 7 -18.29 -6.62 -7.74
CA ALA A 7 -17.85 -7.95 -7.29
C ALA A 7 -16.38 -8.27 -7.63
N LYS A 8 -15.85 -7.74 -8.74
CA LYS A 8 -14.44 -7.95 -9.12
C LYS A 8 -13.52 -7.12 -8.24
N VAL A 9 -13.93 -5.92 -7.86
CA VAL A 9 -13.23 -5.07 -6.88
C VAL A 9 -13.28 -5.72 -5.50
N ASP A 10 -14.44 -6.20 -5.06
CA ASP A 10 -14.61 -6.85 -3.76
C ASP A 10 -13.78 -8.13 -3.60
N SER A 11 -13.55 -8.85 -4.71
CA SER A 11 -12.69 -10.04 -4.70
C SER A 11 -11.18 -9.72 -4.60
N PHE A 12 -10.78 -8.48 -4.88
CA PHE A 12 -9.38 -8.08 -4.86
C PHE A 12 -8.94 -7.69 -3.46
N ASN A 13 -7.85 -8.28 -2.98
CA ASN A 13 -7.19 -7.89 -1.74
C ASN A 13 -5.73 -7.56 -2.04
N ILE A 14 -5.22 -6.49 -1.43
CA ILE A 14 -3.80 -6.14 -1.53
C ILE A 14 -3.02 -7.16 -0.68
N PRO A 15 -2.03 -7.88 -1.24
CA PRO A 15 -1.30 -8.93 -0.54
C PRO A 15 -0.22 -8.35 0.39
N VAL A 16 -0.58 -7.39 1.22
CA VAL A 16 0.32 -6.68 2.13
C VAL A 16 -0.21 -6.80 3.55
N TYR A 17 0.69 -7.19 4.46
CA TYR A 17 0.41 -7.24 5.89
C TYR A 17 1.36 -6.30 6.64
N LEU A 18 0.83 -5.20 7.17
CA LEU A 18 1.61 -4.25 7.98
C LEU A 18 1.65 -4.73 9.43
N THR A 19 2.78 -5.32 9.83
CA THR A 19 2.97 -5.88 11.17
C THR A 19 3.19 -4.80 12.23
N SER A 20 2.65 -4.99 13.42
CA SER A 20 3.04 -4.22 14.61
C SER A 20 4.31 -4.79 15.25
N PRO A 21 5.09 -3.97 16.00
CA PRO A 21 6.23 -4.47 16.76
C PRO A 21 5.88 -5.61 17.73
N LYS A 22 4.66 -5.59 18.30
CA LYS A 22 4.16 -6.67 19.16
C LYS A 22 4.04 -7.99 18.41
N GLN A 23 3.44 -7.98 17.22
CA GLN A 23 3.28 -9.19 16.40
C GLN A 23 4.62 -9.75 15.92
N VAL A 24 5.59 -8.87 15.63
CA VAL A 24 6.96 -9.29 15.31
C VAL A 24 7.60 -10.00 16.50
N LYS A 25 7.48 -9.45 17.72
CA LYS A 25 7.99 -10.10 18.95
C LYS A 25 7.37 -11.46 19.19
N GLU A 26 6.03 -11.55 19.19
CA GLU A 26 5.30 -12.80 19.41
C GLU A 26 5.68 -13.87 18.37
N LEU A 27 5.89 -13.48 17.11
CA LEU A 27 6.32 -14.39 16.06
C LEU A 27 7.72 -14.94 16.33
N VAL A 28 8.68 -14.06 16.67
CA VAL A 28 10.06 -14.47 16.94
C VAL A 28 10.13 -15.39 18.16
N GLU A 29 9.48 -15.01 19.26
CA GLU A 29 9.42 -15.82 20.47
C GLU A 29 8.83 -17.21 20.20
N ARG A 30 7.74 -17.28 19.42
CA ARG A 30 7.12 -18.56 19.04
C ARG A 30 8.05 -19.44 18.21
N THR A 31 8.88 -18.86 17.34
CA THR A 31 9.84 -19.64 16.55
C THR A 31 10.99 -20.21 17.39
N GLY A 32 11.41 -19.50 18.45
CA GLY A 32 12.52 -19.91 19.31
C GLY A 32 13.90 -19.93 18.63
N CYS A 33 13.98 -19.54 17.36
CA CYS A 33 15.21 -19.59 16.56
C CYS A 33 16.07 -18.32 16.66
N PHE A 34 15.51 -17.22 17.15
CA PHE A 34 16.16 -15.91 17.15
C PHE A 34 15.91 -15.16 18.46
N THR A 35 16.87 -14.31 18.82
CA THR A 35 16.74 -13.33 19.91
C THR A 35 16.64 -11.94 19.29
N ILE A 36 15.74 -11.10 19.82
CA ILE A 36 15.60 -9.71 19.38
C ILE A 36 16.56 -8.84 20.18
N GLU A 37 17.67 -8.42 19.56
CA GLU A 37 18.62 -7.48 20.17
C GLU A 37 18.10 -6.02 20.13
N ARG A 38 17.40 -5.64 19.06
CA ARG A 38 16.83 -4.30 18.86
C ARG A 38 15.62 -4.38 17.95
N LEU A 39 14.53 -3.70 18.32
CA LEU A 39 13.32 -3.56 17.50
C LEU A 39 12.84 -2.13 17.58
N GLU A 40 12.86 -1.44 16.44
CA GLU A 40 12.47 -0.03 16.34
C GLU A 40 11.52 0.20 15.17
N ARG A 41 10.61 1.15 15.35
CA ARG A 41 9.80 1.69 14.27
C ARG A 41 10.50 2.94 13.76
N LEU A 42 10.89 2.95 12.51
CA LEU A 42 11.34 4.17 11.84
C LEU A 42 10.10 4.95 11.38
N GLU A 43 10.03 6.22 11.74
CA GLU A 43 8.98 7.09 11.22
C GLU A 43 9.30 7.45 9.77
N THR A 44 8.26 7.36 8.93
CA THR A 44 8.16 7.75 7.50
C THR A 44 8.70 6.78 6.44
N LEU A 45 7.77 6.09 5.76
CA LEU A 45 7.97 5.58 4.39
C LEU A 45 7.69 6.66 3.33
N PHE A 46 6.84 7.64 3.67
CA PHE A 46 6.45 8.75 2.79
C PHE A 46 6.34 10.04 3.61
N PRO A 47 7.38 10.90 3.62
CA PRO A 47 7.28 12.18 4.30
C PRO A 47 6.15 13.01 3.66
N PRO A 48 5.37 13.79 4.42
CA PRO A 48 4.27 14.62 3.88
C PRO A 48 4.69 15.53 2.73
N ALA A 49 5.97 15.92 2.69
CA ALA A 49 6.57 16.74 1.65
C ALA A 49 6.82 16.02 0.31
N SER A 50 6.67 14.70 0.24
CA SER A 50 6.92 13.93 -0.99
C SER A 50 5.89 14.23 -2.09
N GLY A 51 4.73 14.78 -1.75
CA GLY A 51 3.72 15.18 -2.74
C GLY A 51 2.94 14.00 -3.34
N ALA A 52 1.71 14.28 -3.76
CA ALA A 52 0.76 13.27 -4.22
C ALA A 52 1.29 12.39 -5.37
N GLN A 53 2.08 12.98 -6.26
CA GLN A 53 2.62 12.26 -7.43
C GLN A 53 3.74 11.28 -7.06
N ILE A 54 4.62 11.60 -6.10
CA ILE A 54 5.66 10.65 -5.66
C ILE A 54 5.00 9.46 -4.96
N LEU A 55 4.01 9.71 -4.11
CA LEU A 55 3.24 8.64 -3.46
C LEU A 55 2.47 7.80 -4.49
N GLY A 56 1.82 8.43 -5.46
CA GLY A 56 1.15 7.75 -6.57
C GLY A 56 2.09 6.81 -7.34
N ASN A 57 3.28 7.32 -7.70
CA ASN A 57 4.28 6.54 -8.41
C ASN A 57 4.82 5.36 -7.58
N HIS A 58 5.04 5.55 -6.28
CA HIS A 58 5.50 4.46 -5.41
C HIS A 58 4.46 3.34 -5.30
N ILE A 59 3.20 3.70 -5.07
CA ILE A 59 2.11 2.72 -5.00
C ILE A 59 1.94 2.02 -6.35
N ARG A 60 2.09 2.73 -7.48
CA ARG A 60 2.09 2.11 -8.81
C ARG A 60 3.18 1.07 -8.94
N ALA A 61 4.42 1.43 -8.69
CA ALA A 61 5.55 0.52 -8.79
C ALA A 61 5.37 -0.75 -7.93
N ALA A 62 4.73 -0.60 -6.76
CA ALA A 62 4.48 -1.72 -5.85
C ALA A 62 3.27 -2.60 -6.25
N SER A 63 2.33 -2.11 -7.05
CA SER A 63 1.04 -2.77 -7.27
C SER A 63 0.64 -2.98 -8.74
N GLU A 64 1.35 -2.42 -9.70
CA GLU A 64 0.90 -2.47 -11.10
C GLU A 64 0.75 -3.90 -11.63
N GLU A 65 1.68 -4.79 -11.31
CA GLU A 65 1.65 -6.18 -11.81
C GLU A 65 0.44 -6.95 -11.24
N ILE A 66 0.16 -6.81 -9.94
CA ILE A 66 -1.00 -7.48 -9.32
C ILE A 66 -2.33 -6.92 -9.84
N LEU A 67 -2.36 -5.62 -10.18
CA LEU A 67 -3.53 -5.00 -10.79
C LEU A 67 -3.73 -5.49 -12.23
N LYS A 68 -2.66 -5.65 -13.02
CA LYS A 68 -2.73 -6.26 -14.36
C LYS A 68 -3.25 -7.69 -14.28
N GLN A 69 -2.69 -8.50 -13.40
CA GLN A 69 -3.05 -9.92 -13.28
C GLN A 69 -4.51 -10.11 -12.84
N HIS A 70 -4.99 -9.34 -11.86
CA HIS A 70 -6.35 -9.52 -11.34
C HIS A 70 -7.41 -8.86 -12.24
N PHE A 71 -7.17 -7.61 -12.67
CA PHE A 71 -8.17 -6.83 -13.39
C PHE A 71 -8.09 -6.97 -14.90
N GLY A 72 -6.94 -7.38 -15.44
CA GLY A 72 -6.68 -7.42 -16.88
C GLY A 72 -6.35 -6.04 -17.46
N PHE A 73 -5.81 -5.13 -16.65
CA PHE A 73 -5.51 -3.76 -17.09
C PHE A 73 -4.40 -3.70 -18.13
N SER A 74 -4.60 -2.83 -19.12
CA SER A 74 -3.53 -2.35 -19.99
C SER A 74 -2.70 -1.26 -19.30
N ASP A 75 -1.57 -0.87 -19.89
CA ASP A 75 -0.78 0.27 -19.40
C ASP A 75 -1.61 1.57 -19.42
N ASP A 76 -2.45 1.77 -20.44
CA ASP A 76 -3.38 2.91 -20.53
C ASP A 76 -4.42 2.94 -19.40
N ASP A 77 -4.87 1.77 -18.93
CA ASP A 77 -5.82 1.67 -17.81
C ASP A 77 -5.14 2.01 -16.49
N LEU A 78 -3.91 1.55 -16.29
CA LEU A 78 -3.10 1.89 -15.13
C LEU A 78 -2.77 3.38 -15.11
N ASP A 79 -2.43 3.98 -16.25
CA ASP A 79 -2.15 5.42 -16.34
C ASP A 79 -3.36 6.23 -15.89
N LYS A 80 -4.54 5.90 -16.41
CA LYS A 80 -5.80 6.54 -15.99
C LYS A 80 -6.09 6.32 -14.51
N LEU A 81 -5.88 5.10 -14.00
CA LEU A 81 -6.09 4.76 -12.59
C LEU A 81 -5.19 5.59 -11.66
N PHE A 82 -3.89 5.65 -11.96
CA PHE A 82 -2.91 6.33 -11.12
C PHE A 82 -2.97 7.86 -11.24
N ASP A 83 -3.45 8.40 -12.37
CA ASP A 83 -3.83 9.80 -12.49
C ASP A 83 -5.01 10.16 -11.57
N LEU A 84 -6.05 9.31 -11.54
CA LEU A 84 -7.20 9.50 -10.65
C LEU A 84 -6.79 9.34 -9.18
N TYR A 85 -5.94 8.36 -8.87
CA TYR A 85 -5.39 8.14 -7.54
C TYR A 85 -4.59 9.36 -7.06
N SER A 86 -3.68 9.87 -7.88
CA SER A 86 -2.86 11.04 -7.56
C SER A 86 -3.72 12.30 -7.34
N LYS A 87 -4.78 12.49 -8.14
CA LYS A 87 -5.74 13.58 -7.92
C LYS A 87 -6.48 13.45 -6.60
N ARG A 88 -6.87 12.22 -6.21
CA ARG A 88 -7.54 11.98 -4.92
C ARG A 88 -6.61 12.15 -3.71
N LEU A 89 -5.32 11.86 -3.86
CA LEU A 89 -4.34 12.10 -2.80
C LEU A 89 -4.16 13.58 -2.46
N VAL A 90 -4.53 14.49 -3.37
CA VAL A 90 -4.52 15.94 -3.13
C VAL A 90 -5.73 16.38 -2.27
N ASP A 91 -6.80 15.58 -2.19
CA ASP A 91 -8.10 16.04 -1.70
C ASP A 91 -8.47 15.56 -0.27
N PRO A 92 -7.89 14.49 0.31
CA PRO A 92 -7.62 14.48 1.76
C PRO A 92 -6.48 13.52 2.20
N LEU A 93 -5.33 14.06 2.66
CA LEU A 93 -4.26 13.30 3.35
C LEU A 93 -4.61 12.96 4.83
N SER A 94 -5.87 12.65 5.15
CA SER A 94 -6.31 12.29 6.51
C SER A 94 -6.18 10.79 6.83
N ILE A 95 -5.83 9.94 5.86
CA ILE A 95 -5.76 8.49 6.06
C ILE A 95 -4.41 8.05 6.65
N CYS A 96 -3.30 8.76 6.37
CA CYS A 96 -1.96 8.40 6.86
C CYS A 96 -1.56 9.10 8.17
N SER A 97 -2.39 9.97 8.75
CA SER A 97 -2.08 10.75 9.96
C SER A 97 -2.73 10.26 11.25
N ASN A 98 -3.51 9.16 11.20
CA ASN A 98 -4.29 8.66 12.34
C ASN A 98 -3.77 7.35 12.95
N SER A 99 -2.44 7.17 13.01
CA SER A 99 -1.84 6.25 13.98
C SER A 99 -1.13 7.07 15.05
N LYS A 100 -1.92 7.59 16.01
CA LYS A 100 -1.42 8.03 17.31
C LYS A 100 -1.00 6.84 18.15
#